data_AF-A0A017HPS6-F1
#
_entry.id   AF-A0A017HPS6-F1
#
_cell.length_a   1.000
_cell.length_b   1.000
_cell.length_c   1.000
_cell.angle_alpha   90.00
_cell.angle_beta   90.00
_cell.angle_gamma   90.00
#
_symmetry.space_group_name_H-M   'P 1'
#
loop_
_entity.id
_entity.type
_entity.pdbx_description
1 polymer ?
#
loop_
_entity_poly.entity_id
_entity_poly.type
_entity_poly.pdbx_seq_one_letter_code
_entity_poly.pdbx_strand_id
1 'polypeptide(L)'
;MLAASRGNWNFGAGYTVYGDGVSASLSLTRTLPWTFGVEGLSMSAGPALGFGGGDLSEVELGLNVGIQRYIAFDWGAVFLQASAGTNRKNYFTQAQLTLADPGLTFAISRGASLDYEETSLSVSKQLGDGPVSIRAGYRFNADEVFVGFSVNTF
;
A
#
# COMPACT_ATOMS: atom_id res chain seq x y z
N MET A 1 -0.94 9.38 -3.76
CA MET A 1 -0.73 8.98 -2.35
C MET A 1 0.70 9.30 -1.96
N LEU A 2 0.91 9.76 -0.74
CA LEU A 2 2.23 10.04 -0.16
C LEU A 2 2.38 9.22 1.13
N ALA A 3 3.58 8.69 1.36
CA ALA A 3 3.93 7.98 2.58
C ALA A 3 5.34 8.36 3.02
N ALA A 4 5.56 8.48 4.33
CA ALA A 4 6.86 8.74 4.92
C ALA A 4 6.98 8.01 6.27
N SER A 5 8.19 7.62 6.64
CA SER A 5 8.46 6.95 7.91
C SER A 5 9.61 7.62 8.66
N ARG A 6 9.51 7.69 9.98
CA ARG A 6 10.59 8.15 10.87
C ARG A 6 10.63 7.31 12.13
N GLY A 7 11.66 6.47 12.25
CA GLY A 7 11.74 5.49 13.33
C GLY A 7 10.54 4.56 13.29
N ASN A 8 9.83 4.45 14.42
CA ASN A 8 8.65 3.58 14.52
C ASN A 8 7.33 4.29 14.12
N TRP A 9 7.39 5.48 13.52
CA TRP A 9 6.22 6.23 13.08
C TRP A 9 6.10 6.25 11.57
N ASN A 10 4.90 6.03 11.05
CA ASN A 10 4.55 6.12 9.63
C ASN A 10 3.44 7.15 9.43
N PHE A 11 3.62 7.99 8.43
CA PHE A 11 2.74 9.06 8.02
C PHE A 11 2.21 8.73 6.64
N GLY A 12 0.89 8.83 6.46
CA GLY A 12 0.23 8.59 5.17
C GLY A 12 -0.70 9.72 4.83
N ALA A 13 -0.70 10.12 3.55
CA ALA A 13 -1.66 11.07 2.99
C ALA A 13 -2.20 10.56 1.66
N GLY A 14 -3.52 10.53 1.54
CA GLY A 14 -4.25 10.17 0.33
C GLY A 14 -5.06 11.34 -0.21
N TYR A 15 -5.13 11.46 -1.52
CA TYR A 15 -6.05 12.35 -2.22
C TYR A 15 -6.50 11.65 -3.49
N THR A 16 -7.81 11.54 -3.69
CA THR A 16 -8.43 10.85 -4.81
C THR A 16 -9.58 11.70 -5.33
N VAL A 17 -9.63 11.90 -6.64
CA VAL A 17 -10.76 12.49 -7.35
C VAL A 17 -11.47 11.38 -8.12
N TYR A 18 -12.79 11.34 -8.04
CA TYR A 18 -13.64 10.39 -8.75
C TYR A 18 -14.86 11.13 -9.31
N GLY A 19 -15.69 10.43 -10.10
CA GLY A 19 -16.66 11.02 -11.04
C GLY A 19 -17.39 12.28 -10.56
N ASP A 20 -17.99 12.25 -9.38
CA ASP A 20 -18.78 13.33 -8.79
C ASP A 20 -18.21 13.85 -7.46
N GLY A 21 -16.98 13.48 -7.08
CA GLY A 21 -16.49 13.81 -5.75
C GLY A 21 -15.00 13.69 -5.54
N VAL A 22 -14.63 14.01 -4.31
CA VAL A 22 -13.25 14.00 -3.83
C VAL A 22 -13.18 13.31 -2.49
N SER A 23 -12.06 12.65 -2.21
CA SER A 23 -11.73 12.18 -0.88
C SER A 23 -10.27 12.43 -0.56
N ALA A 24 -10.00 12.70 0.71
CA ALA A 24 -8.65 12.79 1.24
C ALA A 24 -8.55 11.95 2.51
N SER A 25 -7.32 11.54 2.85
CA SER A 25 -7.05 10.83 4.09
C SER A 25 -5.71 11.22 4.66
N LEU A 26 -5.65 11.22 6.00
CA LEU A 26 -4.42 11.36 6.76
C LEU A 26 -4.33 10.20 7.75
N SER A 27 -3.15 9.63 7.92
CA SER A 27 -2.93 8.58 8.91
C SER A 27 -1.60 8.77 9.63
N LEU A 28 -1.62 8.51 10.94
CA LEU A 28 -0.43 8.40 11.76
C LEU A 28 -0.45 7.02 12.41
N THR A 29 0.44 6.13 11.99
CA THR A 29 0.55 4.79 12.59
C THR A 29 1.89 4.60 13.26
N ARG A 30 1.92 3.77 14.30
CA ARG A 30 3.14 3.37 14.98
C ARG A 30 3.39 1.89 14.76
N THR A 31 4.62 1.52 14.43
CA THR A 31 5.07 0.14 14.47
C THR A 31 5.03 -0.37 15.91
N LEU A 32 4.27 -1.44 16.12
CA LEU A 32 4.07 -2.10 17.39
C LEU A 32 5.26 -3.00 17.71
N PRO A 33 5.65 -3.15 18.98
CA PRO A 33 6.82 -3.96 19.37
C PRO A 33 6.56 -5.47 19.31
N TRP A 34 5.40 -5.90 18.82
CA TRP A 34 4.98 -7.31 18.84
C TRP A 34 5.35 -8.01 17.54
N THR A 35 6.19 -9.04 17.64
CA THR A 35 6.58 -9.90 16.51
C THR A 35 6.05 -11.32 16.63
N PHE A 36 5.58 -11.72 17.82
CA PHE A 36 5.11 -13.09 18.11
C PHE A 36 6.11 -14.19 17.75
N GLY A 37 7.42 -13.88 17.76
CA GLY A 37 8.46 -14.82 17.34
C GLY A 37 8.53 -15.07 15.83
N VAL A 38 7.79 -14.31 15.01
CA VAL A 38 7.80 -14.41 13.56
C VAL A 38 8.79 -13.41 12.99
N GLU A 39 9.88 -13.91 12.43
CA GLU A 39 10.88 -13.09 11.77
C GLU A 39 10.30 -12.32 10.57
N GLY A 40 10.74 -11.07 10.43
CA GLY A 40 10.30 -10.17 9.37
C GLY A 40 8.88 -9.64 9.54
N LEU A 41 8.16 -10.03 10.60
CA LEU A 41 6.82 -9.52 10.91
C LEU A 41 6.91 -8.10 11.48
N SER A 42 6.11 -7.20 10.93
CA SER A 42 5.90 -5.86 11.46
C SER A 42 4.41 -5.55 11.49
N MET A 43 3.94 -5.06 12.63
CA MET A 43 2.55 -4.63 12.80
C MET A 43 2.53 -3.14 13.08
N SER A 44 1.51 -2.45 12.58
CA SER A 44 1.32 -1.02 12.82
C SER A 44 -0.12 -0.73 13.20
N ALA A 45 -0.33 0.23 14.08
CA ALA A 45 -1.67 0.75 14.36
C ALA A 45 -1.61 2.25 14.68
N GLY A 46 -2.70 2.95 14.41
CA GLY A 46 -2.85 4.33 14.86
C GLY A 46 -4.05 5.05 14.26
N PRO A 47 -4.26 6.31 14.64
CA PRO A 47 -5.40 7.09 14.18
C PRO A 47 -5.33 7.42 12.69
N ALA A 48 -6.50 7.63 12.11
CA ALA A 48 -6.71 8.13 10.77
C ALA A 48 -7.81 9.20 10.76
N LEU A 49 -7.71 10.13 9.81
CA LEU A 49 -8.74 11.09 9.48
C LEU A 49 -9.11 10.90 8.02
N GLY A 50 -10.39 10.66 7.76
CA GLY A 50 -10.98 10.64 6.44
C GLY A 50 -11.70 11.96 6.17
N PHE A 51 -11.59 12.43 4.95
CA PHE A 51 -12.33 13.58 4.43
C PHE A 51 -13.02 13.15 3.15
N GLY A 52 -14.32 13.39 3.00
CA GLY A 52 -15.02 13.03 1.76
C GLY A 52 -16.32 12.25 1.94
N GLY A 53 -17.01 12.04 0.81
CA GLY A 53 -18.42 11.60 0.73
C GLY A 53 -19.22 12.37 -0.34
N GLY A 54 -18.55 13.25 -1.08
CA GLY A 54 -19.10 14.16 -2.08
C GLY A 54 -18.16 15.38 -2.17
N ASP A 55 -18.08 16.14 -1.07
CA ASP A 55 -17.09 17.19 -0.85
C ASP A 55 -16.18 16.90 0.36
N LEU A 56 -15.18 17.74 0.61
CA LEU A 56 -14.23 17.57 1.74
C LEU A 56 -14.77 18.06 3.09
N SER A 57 -16.06 18.40 3.20
CA SER A 57 -16.64 18.94 4.45
C SER A 57 -16.90 17.85 5.48
N GLU A 58 -17.16 16.62 5.05
CA GLU A 58 -17.33 15.46 5.93
C GLU A 58 -15.97 15.04 6.50
N VAL A 59 -15.89 14.94 7.83
CA VAL A 59 -14.70 14.51 8.56
C VAL A 59 -15.03 13.28 9.38
N GLU A 60 -14.26 12.21 9.20
CA GLU A 60 -14.41 10.95 9.91
C GLU A 60 -13.13 10.63 10.68
N LEU A 61 -13.22 10.45 11.99
CA LEU A 61 -12.12 9.90 12.79
C LEU A 61 -12.15 8.38 12.73
N GLY A 62 -10.98 7.78 12.52
CA GLY A 62 -10.87 6.34 12.45
C GLY A 62 -9.54 5.79 12.95
N LEU A 63 -9.39 4.49 12.73
CA LEU A 63 -8.21 3.72 13.07
C LEU A 63 -7.73 2.97 11.84
N ASN A 64 -6.42 2.97 11.65
CA ASN A 64 -5.73 2.12 10.69
C ASN A 64 -4.91 1.08 11.44
N VAL A 65 -4.97 -0.16 10.94
CA VAL A 65 -4.10 -1.26 11.36
C VAL A 65 -3.43 -1.84 10.13
N GLY A 66 -2.21 -2.34 10.31
CA GLY A 66 -1.40 -2.92 9.26
C GLY A 66 -0.55 -4.06 9.79
N ILE A 67 -0.30 -5.03 8.94
CA ILE A 67 0.60 -6.15 9.17
C ILE A 67 1.37 -6.39 7.88
N GLN A 68 2.68 -6.52 7.99
CA GLN A 68 3.54 -6.86 6.87
C GLN A 68 4.56 -7.91 7.29
N ARG A 69 5.01 -8.70 6.32
CA ARG A 69 6.07 -9.68 6.51
C ARG A 69 7.01 -9.68 5.32
N TYR A 70 8.28 -9.47 5.60
CA TYR A 70 9.36 -9.63 4.62
C TYR A 70 10.12 -10.93 4.90
N ILE A 71 10.32 -11.74 3.88
CA ILE A 71 11.07 -13.00 3.95
C ILE A 71 12.13 -12.95 2.86
N ALA A 72 13.40 -12.89 3.26
CA ALA A 72 14.53 -12.96 2.35
C ALA A 72 14.88 -14.42 2.05
N PHE A 73 15.26 -14.68 0.80
CA PHE A 73 15.81 -15.95 0.33
C PHE A 73 17.09 -15.66 -0.47
N ASP A 74 17.93 -16.67 -0.68
CA ASP A 74 19.16 -16.51 -1.48
C ASP A 74 18.89 -16.10 -2.94
N TRP A 75 17.69 -16.42 -3.45
CA TRP A 75 17.26 -16.10 -4.81
C TRP A 75 16.43 -14.81 -4.93
N GLY A 76 16.05 -14.18 -3.80
CA GLY A 76 15.14 -13.04 -3.82
C GLY A 76 14.36 -12.84 -2.53
N ALA A 77 13.09 -12.49 -2.64
CA ALA A 77 12.27 -12.17 -1.48
C ALA A 77 10.78 -12.40 -1.70
N VAL A 78 10.07 -12.65 -0.60
CA VAL A 78 8.62 -12.59 -0.53
C VAL A 78 8.23 -11.46 0.41
N PHE A 79 7.32 -10.60 -0.03
CA PHE A 79 6.76 -9.54 0.79
C PHE A 79 5.24 -9.66 0.82
N LEU A 80 4.67 -9.73 2.02
CA LEU A 80 3.24 -9.82 2.27
C LEU A 80 2.81 -8.59 3.05
N GLN A 81 1.69 -7.97 2.69
CA GLN A 81 1.08 -6.93 3.50
C GLN A 81 -0.44 -7.04 3.52
N ALA A 82 -1.02 -6.63 4.64
CA ALA A 82 -2.43 -6.39 4.79
C ALA A 82 -2.65 -5.16 5.67
N SER A 83 -3.65 -4.35 5.35
CA SER A 83 -4.09 -3.23 6.16
C SER A 83 -5.60 -3.10 6.14
N ALA A 84 -6.15 -2.56 7.21
CA ALA A 84 -7.56 -2.23 7.32
C ALA A 84 -7.73 -0.87 8.01
N GLY A 85 -8.74 -0.13 7.58
CA GLY A 85 -9.08 1.19 8.11
C GLY A 85 -10.57 1.29 8.39
N THR A 86 -10.95 1.91 9.50
CA THR A 86 -12.37 2.13 9.80
C THR A 86 -12.96 3.21 8.90
N ASN A 87 -12.16 4.20 8.49
CA ASN A 87 -12.58 5.25 7.56
C ASN A 87 -13.03 4.66 6.22
N ARG A 88 -14.29 4.89 5.86
CA ARG A 88 -14.93 4.28 4.67
C ARG A 88 -14.78 2.75 4.59
N LYS A 89 -14.57 2.07 5.73
CA LYS A 89 -14.37 0.61 5.87
C LYS A 89 -13.43 0.04 4.81
N ASN A 90 -12.22 0.58 4.75
CA ASN A 90 -11.25 0.19 3.73
C ASN A 90 -10.37 -0.99 4.16
N TYR A 91 -9.89 -1.77 3.19
CA TYR A 91 -8.80 -2.72 3.38
C TYR A 91 -7.91 -2.79 2.14
N PHE A 92 -6.68 -3.28 2.34
CA PHE A 92 -5.74 -3.59 1.28
C PHE A 92 -4.96 -4.83 1.64
N THR A 93 -4.72 -5.73 0.69
CA THR A 93 -3.85 -6.89 0.82
C THR A 93 -2.97 -7.02 -0.41
N GLN A 94 -1.75 -7.51 -0.22
CA GLN A 94 -0.82 -7.75 -1.31
C GLN A 94 0.17 -8.87 -0.97
N ALA A 95 0.48 -9.65 -1.99
CA ALA A 95 1.62 -10.55 -2.00
C ALA A 95 2.56 -10.16 -3.15
N GLN A 96 3.85 -10.09 -2.84
CA GLN A 96 4.90 -9.82 -3.81
C GLN A 96 5.96 -10.93 -3.77
N LEU A 97 6.43 -11.29 -4.96
CA LEU A 97 7.58 -12.16 -5.18
C LEU A 97 8.63 -11.37 -5.95
N THR A 98 9.81 -11.23 -5.38
CA THR A 98 10.95 -10.57 -6.02
C THR A 98 12.01 -11.61 -6.36
N LEU A 99 12.46 -11.62 -7.61
CA LEU A 99 13.62 -12.35 -8.09
C LEU A 99 14.81 -11.39 -8.12
N ALA A 100 15.87 -11.67 -7.36
CA ALA A 100 17.03 -10.79 -7.26
C ALA A 100 17.74 -10.61 -8.62
N ASP A 101 17.87 -11.71 -9.37
CA ASP A 101 18.28 -11.74 -10.77
C ASP A 101 17.12 -12.37 -11.55
N PRO A 102 16.43 -11.65 -12.46
CA PRO A 102 16.84 -10.41 -13.15
C PRO A 102 16.30 -9.10 -12.56
N GLY A 103 16.05 -9.03 -11.25
CA GLY A 103 15.52 -7.82 -10.59
C GLY A 103 14.04 -7.56 -10.91
N LEU A 104 13.24 -8.63 -10.97
CA LEU A 104 11.81 -8.58 -11.27
C LEU A 104 10.98 -8.81 -10.02
N THR A 105 9.94 -8.00 -9.84
CA THR A 105 8.93 -8.19 -8.79
C THR A 105 7.57 -8.42 -9.41
N PHE A 106 6.92 -9.50 -9.01
CA PHE A 106 5.54 -9.81 -9.34
C PHE A 106 4.68 -9.53 -8.13
N ALA A 107 3.56 -8.83 -8.31
CA ALA A 107 2.67 -8.47 -7.23
C ALA A 107 1.22 -8.69 -7.61
N ILE A 108 0.47 -9.37 -6.73
CA ILE A 108 -0.99 -9.39 -6.74
C ILE A 108 -1.48 -8.61 -5.53
N SER A 109 -2.49 -7.77 -5.73
CA SER A 109 -3.10 -6.99 -4.65
C SER A 109 -4.61 -6.92 -4.79
N ARG A 110 -5.29 -6.77 -3.66
CA ARG A 110 -6.70 -6.41 -3.60
C ARG A 110 -6.89 -5.28 -2.62
N GLY A 111 -7.69 -4.29 -2.98
CA GLY A 111 -8.13 -3.26 -2.05
C GLY A 111 -9.60 -2.97 -2.26
N ALA A 112 -10.32 -2.71 -1.18
CA ALA A 112 -11.70 -2.25 -1.28
C ALA A 112 -12.04 -1.25 -0.17
N SER A 113 -13.10 -0.48 -0.41
CA SER A 113 -13.80 0.40 0.52
C SER A 113 -15.30 0.26 0.27
N LEU A 114 -16.11 1.11 0.88
CA LEU A 114 -17.57 1.15 0.64
C LEU A 114 -17.97 1.37 -0.84
N ASP A 115 -17.13 2.03 -1.61
CA ASP A 115 -17.42 2.54 -2.97
C ASP A 115 -16.43 2.12 -4.03
N TYR A 116 -15.36 1.41 -3.64
CA TYR A 116 -14.29 1.01 -4.53
C TYR A 116 -13.89 -0.42 -4.22
N GLU A 117 -13.65 -1.21 -5.25
CA GLU A 117 -13.00 -2.51 -5.12
C GLU A 117 -12.15 -2.76 -6.36
N GLU A 118 -10.92 -3.19 -6.14
CA GLU A 118 -10.00 -3.49 -7.22
C GLU A 118 -9.09 -4.65 -6.83
N THR A 119 -8.96 -5.60 -7.77
CA THR A 119 -7.89 -6.59 -7.77
C THR A 119 -6.91 -6.22 -8.88
N SER A 120 -5.60 -6.28 -8.62
CA SER A 120 -4.60 -6.02 -9.65
C SER A 120 -3.47 -7.04 -9.64
N LEU A 121 -2.94 -7.31 -10.82
CA LEU A 121 -1.69 -8.03 -11.02
C LEU A 121 -0.69 -7.09 -11.67
N SER A 122 0.58 -7.17 -11.27
CA SER A 122 1.62 -6.33 -11.87
C SER A 122 2.98 -6.99 -11.84
N VAL A 123 3.83 -6.54 -12.75
CA VAL A 123 5.25 -6.81 -12.80
C VAL A 123 6.01 -5.49 -12.74
N SER A 124 7.09 -5.44 -11.98
CA SER A 124 8.01 -4.30 -11.95
C SER A 124 9.45 -4.73 -12.11
N LYS A 125 10.26 -3.85 -12.69
CA LYS A 125 11.70 -4.03 -12.90
C LYS A 125 12.45 -2.79 -12.45
N GLN A 126 13.50 -2.98 -11.67
CA GLN A 126 14.44 -1.90 -11.35
C GLN A 126 15.28 -1.54 -12.58
N LEU A 127 15.44 -0.25 -12.85
CA LEU A 127 16.18 0.27 -14.00
C LEU A 127 17.65 0.48 -13.61
N GLY A 128 18.50 -0.47 -14.00
CA GLY A 128 19.92 -0.48 -13.61
C GLY A 128 20.08 -0.53 -12.09
N ASP A 129 21.13 0.10 -11.58
CA ASP A 129 21.40 0.20 -10.15
C ASP A 129 20.75 1.45 -9.51
N GLY A 130 19.85 2.12 -10.24
CA GLY A 130 19.25 3.38 -9.82
C GLY A 130 18.02 3.23 -8.92
N PRO A 131 17.51 4.34 -8.38
CA PRO A 131 16.31 4.35 -7.52
C PRO A 131 15.00 4.13 -8.30
N VAL A 132 15.06 4.04 -9.63
CA VAL A 132 13.89 4.06 -10.49
C VAL A 132 13.46 2.63 -10.83
N SER A 133 12.16 2.36 -10.71
CA SER A 133 11.56 1.12 -11.20
C SER A 133 10.43 1.41 -12.17
N ILE A 134 10.30 0.62 -13.22
CA ILE A 134 9.13 0.62 -14.10
C ILE A 134 8.18 -0.48 -13.65
N ARG A 135 6.87 -0.23 -13.71
CA ARG A 135 5.82 -1.18 -13.36
C ARG A 135 4.74 -1.18 -14.43
N ALA A 136 4.28 -2.35 -14.80
CA ALA A 136 3.10 -2.53 -15.63
C ALA A 136 2.17 -3.56 -15.00
N GLY A 137 0.88 -3.48 -15.29
CA GLY A 137 -0.08 -4.40 -14.70
C GLY A 137 -1.47 -4.29 -15.30
N TYR A 138 -2.37 -5.08 -14.74
CA TYR A 138 -3.78 -5.16 -15.10
C TYR A 138 -4.64 -4.98 -13.85
N ARG A 139 -5.69 -4.18 -13.99
CA ARG A 139 -6.76 -3.98 -13.00
C ARG A 139 -7.97 -4.78 -13.46
N PHE A 140 -8.36 -5.78 -12.67
CA PHE A 140 -9.39 -6.75 -13.04
C PHE A 140 -10.81 -6.21 -12.93
N ASN A 141 -11.05 -5.23 -12.04
CA ASN A 141 -12.38 -4.63 -11.89
C ASN A 141 -12.61 -3.51 -12.91
N ALA A 142 -11.57 -2.74 -13.21
CA ALA A 142 -11.62 -1.69 -14.23
C ALA A 142 -11.44 -2.20 -15.67
N ASP A 143 -11.01 -3.45 -15.86
CA ASP A 143 -10.58 -4.01 -17.15
C ASP A 143 -9.53 -3.15 -17.87
N GLU A 144 -8.57 -2.63 -17.11
CA GLU A 144 -7.59 -1.64 -17.58
C GLU A 144 -6.15 -2.10 -17.37
N VAL A 145 -5.34 -1.95 -18.42
CA VAL A 145 -3.87 -2.01 -18.31
C VAL A 145 -3.35 -0.70 -17.74
N PHE A 146 -2.33 -0.77 -16.88
CA PHE A 146 -1.63 0.41 -16.40
C PHE A 146 -0.12 0.27 -16.56
N VAL A 147 0.54 1.41 -16.71
CA VAL A 147 2.00 1.55 -16.67
C VAL A 147 2.33 2.70 -15.73
N GLY A 148 3.34 2.52 -14.89
CA GLY A 148 3.82 3.52 -13.96
C GLY A 148 5.30 3.38 -13.71
N PHE A 149 5.85 4.37 -13.02
CA PHE A 149 7.21 4.36 -12.53
C PHE A 149 7.22 4.74 -11.05
N SER A 150 8.17 4.21 -10.30
CA SER A 150 8.43 4.60 -8.92
C SER A 150 9.88 5.05 -8.78
N VAL A 151 10.11 6.01 -7.89
CA VAL A 151 11.45 6.47 -7.51
C VAL A 151 11.60 6.24 -6.02
N ASN A 152 12.51 5.34 -5.62
CA ASN A 152 12.82 5.09 -4.23
C ASN A 152 14.01 5.96 -3.81
N THR A 153 13.76 7.04 -3.08
CA THR A 153 14.78 8.03 -2.70
C THR A 153 15.52 7.72 -1.40
N PHE A 154 15.37 6.51 -0.84
CA PHE A 154 15.92 6.11 0.46
C PHE A 154 16.79 4.85 0.36
#